data_AF-A6Q8L7-F1
#
_entry.id   AF-A6Q8L7-F1
#
_cell.length_a   1.000
_cell.length_b   1.000
_cell.length_c   1.000
_cell.angle_alpha   90.00
_cell.angle_beta   90.00
_cell.angle_gamma   90.00
#
_symmetry.space_group_name_H-M   'P 1'
#
loop_
_entity.id
_entity.type
_entity.pdbx_description
1 polymer ?
#
loop_
_entity_poly.entity_id
_entity_poly.type
_entity_poly.pdbx_seq_one_letter_code
_entity_poly.pdbx_strand_id
1 'polypeptide(L)'
;MLLSLYFIQDVGGSKLTRSAKQKASQINTEIMSEIKQYLEDASAFTKEASYMLKLHPHEYTAVLPFLKKHVKNNPNVFGSALAIDPSSSLNRLYCKYYYENNATVTEKWLLPPAYDYLHQNWYTKVRESKKGEWSKPYFDEGGGEVFMSTFSYPMLDKYDHFSGVITADIKIDVLSLKIQKMTFSKEHFVFVLDKNGFLLSHPDDKYAMKQTAITYAKNVHSETLLNAIPHILETDRGIYTVNIGDEEFTLYYATMPYSDFKIMTFLNNAVLYRSLFELKQKLVVIVIIDILLILLMIFIILKQFKKDIVKKTKLRNDLELAKKIQMSFLPVHKDVETDRFEIHLYLKAAKKVGGDLYGYKELDKSIIFYVGDVSGKGIPAALFMMATQILLKNAIDTTDDPAEIITLTNSKLLEMSSNGMFVTLLVIKYDFKTHTLTYCNAGHPGFIVKTDRLFSPISTIHPPVNTFSNTVYDNNVLTMKDPFQLICFTDGVTEAENSKHEMFGIERVAKSLEREFSLKYLLENINRFIKSNVANDDITMLICRIS
;
A
#
# COMPACT_ATOMS: atom_id res chain seq x y z
N MET A 1 2.16 0.82 -3.45
CA MET A 1 2.92 1.07 -4.68
C MET A 1 2.07 1.66 -5.80
N LEU A 2 1.01 0.97 -6.29
CA LEU A 2 0.13 1.54 -7.34
C LEU A 2 -0.63 2.80 -6.88
N LEU A 3 -1.14 2.81 -5.64
CA LEU A 3 -1.78 3.98 -5.04
C LEU A 3 -0.84 5.18 -4.85
N SER A 4 0.43 4.94 -4.50
CA SER A 4 1.43 6.00 -4.34
C SER A 4 1.88 6.56 -5.70
N LEU A 5 2.05 5.71 -6.72
CA LEU A 5 2.33 6.16 -8.10
C LEU A 5 1.16 6.95 -8.70
N TYR A 6 -0.08 6.50 -8.47
CA TYR A 6 -1.28 7.21 -8.90
C TYR A 6 -1.43 8.59 -8.22
N PHE A 7 -1.20 8.66 -6.90
CA PHE A 7 -1.18 9.94 -6.18
C PHE A 7 -0.10 10.90 -6.70
N ILE A 8 1.08 10.38 -7.08
CA ILE A 8 2.17 11.18 -7.66
C ILE A 8 1.76 11.79 -9.01
N GLN A 9 1.11 10.99 -9.86
CA GLN A 9 0.78 11.41 -11.22
C GLN A 9 -0.41 12.38 -11.24
N ASP A 10 -1.43 12.11 -10.44
CA ASP A 10 -2.70 12.86 -10.50
C ASP A 10 -2.76 14.05 -9.54
N VAL A 11 -2.27 13.89 -8.30
CA VAL A 11 -2.32 14.95 -7.28
C VAL A 11 -1.13 15.91 -7.40
N GLY A 12 0.04 15.41 -7.83
CA GLY A 12 1.23 16.23 -8.05
C GLY A 12 1.06 17.22 -9.21
N GLY A 13 0.59 16.75 -10.36
CA GLY A 13 0.40 17.60 -11.55
C GLY A 13 -0.70 18.65 -11.38
N SER A 14 -1.86 18.26 -10.86
CA SER A 14 -3.03 19.15 -10.75
C SER A 14 -2.86 20.24 -9.68
N LYS A 15 -2.33 19.91 -8.50
CA LYS A 15 -2.11 20.89 -7.42
C LYS A 15 -0.98 21.87 -7.75
N LEU A 16 0.10 21.43 -8.38
CA LEU A 16 1.17 22.36 -8.77
C LEU A 16 0.75 23.28 -9.91
N THR A 17 -0.01 22.79 -10.89
CA THR A 17 -0.57 23.67 -11.93
C THR A 17 -1.44 24.75 -11.30
N ARG A 18 -2.25 24.41 -10.29
CA ARG A 18 -3.06 25.38 -9.54
C ARG A 18 -2.20 26.38 -8.75
N SER A 19 -1.15 25.91 -8.09
CA SER A 19 -0.22 26.76 -7.31
C SER A 19 0.58 27.70 -8.21
N ALA A 20 1.03 27.23 -9.37
CA ALA A 20 1.71 28.05 -10.38
C ALA A 20 0.80 29.17 -10.89
N LYS A 21 -0.47 28.83 -11.19
CA LYS A 21 -1.48 29.82 -11.59
C LYS A 21 -1.75 30.86 -10.51
N GLN A 22 -1.81 30.44 -9.23
CA GLN A 22 -1.97 31.37 -8.11
C GLN A 22 -0.78 32.32 -7.98
N LYS A 23 0.45 31.81 -8.07
CA LYS A 23 1.67 32.63 -8.01
C LYS A 23 1.72 33.63 -9.17
N ALA A 24 1.41 33.20 -10.39
CA ALA A 24 1.33 34.06 -11.58
C ALA A 24 0.29 35.18 -11.42
N SER A 25 -0.90 34.81 -10.94
CA SER A 25 -1.99 35.77 -10.70
C SER A 25 -1.63 36.78 -9.61
N GLN A 26 -0.91 36.36 -8.57
CA GLN A 26 -0.44 37.24 -7.51
C GLN A 26 0.57 38.25 -8.06
N ILE A 27 1.58 37.78 -8.81
CA ILE A 27 2.59 38.65 -9.46
C ILE A 27 1.90 39.67 -10.36
N ASN A 28 0.95 39.25 -11.22
CA ASN A 28 0.18 40.19 -12.04
C ASN A 28 -0.54 41.24 -11.20
N THR A 29 -1.17 40.83 -10.09
CA THR A 29 -1.92 41.75 -9.22
C THR A 29 -0.99 42.77 -8.55
N GLU A 30 0.19 42.34 -8.10
CA GLU A 30 1.21 43.21 -7.50
C GLU A 30 1.72 44.25 -8.51
N ILE A 31 2.12 43.82 -9.72
CA ILE A 31 2.57 44.72 -10.79
C ILE A 31 1.48 45.71 -11.17
N MET A 32 0.24 45.23 -11.31
CA MET A 32 -0.91 46.07 -11.62
C MET A 32 -1.10 47.18 -10.57
N SER A 33 -0.93 46.84 -9.30
CA SER A 33 -1.03 47.80 -8.19
C SER A 33 0.09 48.84 -8.23
N GLU A 34 1.32 48.43 -8.52
CA GLU A 34 2.47 49.34 -8.58
C GLU A 34 2.39 50.32 -9.77
N ILE A 35 1.97 49.84 -10.94
CA ILE A 35 1.78 50.72 -12.11
C ILE A 35 0.64 51.70 -11.83
N LYS A 36 -0.46 51.23 -11.23
CA LYS A 36 -1.57 52.12 -10.84
C LYS A 36 -1.07 53.22 -9.90
N GLN A 37 -0.31 52.86 -8.85
CA GLN A 37 0.26 53.83 -7.93
C GLN A 37 1.18 54.83 -8.65
N TYR A 38 2.03 54.36 -9.57
CA TYR A 38 2.91 55.22 -10.36
C TYR A 38 2.14 56.24 -11.20
N LEU A 39 1.06 55.80 -11.87
CA LEU A 39 0.22 56.69 -12.67
C LEU A 39 -0.54 57.69 -11.77
N GLU A 40 -1.04 57.26 -10.62
CA GLU A 40 -1.69 58.14 -9.65
C GLU A 40 -0.71 59.20 -9.11
N ASP A 41 0.50 58.80 -8.71
CA ASP A 41 1.56 59.71 -8.23
C ASP A 41 1.99 60.72 -9.30
N ALA A 42 2.04 60.31 -10.57
CA ALA A 42 2.38 61.19 -11.68
C ALA A 42 1.27 62.19 -12.00
N SER A 43 0.00 61.81 -11.82
CA SER A 43 -1.15 62.61 -12.26
C SER A 43 -1.80 63.47 -11.17
N ALA A 44 -1.64 63.13 -9.89
CA ALA A 44 -2.40 63.72 -8.78
C ALA A 44 -2.39 65.27 -8.75
N PHE A 45 -1.24 65.88 -9.02
CA PHE A 45 -1.08 67.34 -8.97
C PHE A 45 -1.92 68.07 -10.04
N THR A 46 -2.29 67.42 -11.14
CA THR A 46 -3.12 68.05 -12.20
C THR A 46 -4.51 68.42 -11.69
N LYS A 47 -5.07 67.61 -10.78
CA LYS A 47 -6.34 67.87 -10.12
C LYS A 47 -6.24 69.03 -9.14
N GLU A 48 -5.15 69.10 -8.38
CA GLU A 48 -4.87 70.22 -7.48
C GLU A 48 -4.71 71.53 -8.26
N ALA A 49 -3.93 71.50 -9.34
CA ALA A 49 -3.74 72.63 -10.23
C ALA A 49 -5.06 73.10 -10.87
N SER A 50 -5.93 72.17 -11.27
CA SER A 50 -7.25 72.51 -11.82
C SER A 50 -8.15 73.15 -10.76
N TYR A 51 -8.11 72.64 -9.52
CA TYR A 51 -8.87 73.20 -8.41
C TYR A 51 -8.42 74.64 -8.07
N MET A 52 -7.12 74.94 -8.11
CA MET A 52 -6.60 76.30 -7.92
C MET A 52 -7.21 77.31 -8.90
N LEU A 53 -7.52 76.87 -10.12
CA LEU A 53 -8.06 77.73 -11.18
C LEU A 53 -9.59 77.81 -11.21
N LYS A 54 -10.29 76.97 -10.45
CA LYS A 54 -11.75 76.89 -10.48
C LYS A 54 -12.43 78.20 -10.04
N LEU A 55 -11.88 78.86 -9.02
CA LEU A 55 -12.46 80.08 -8.45
C LEU A 55 -12.03 81.35 -9.21
N HIS A 56 -10.80 81.39 -9.71
CA HIS A 56 -10.23 82.55 -10.41
C HIS A 56 -9.49 82.14 -11.71
N PRO A 57 -10.23 81.73 -12.77
CA PRO A 57 -9.61 81.27 -14.03
C PRO A 57 -8.69 82.31 -14.70
N HIS A 58 -8.95 83.61 -14.48
CA HIS A 58 -8.15 84.70 -15.04
C HIS A 58 -6.73 84.80 -14.45
N GLU A 59 -6.48 84.17 -13.30
CA GLU A 59 -5.16 84.10 -12.64
C GLU A 59 -4.38 82.83 -13.02
N TYR A 60 -4.66 82.26 -14.19
CA TYR A 60 -4.06 81.00 -14.68
C TYR A 60 -2.52 80.98 -14.66
N THR A 61 -1.87 82.14 -14.73
CA THR A 61 -0.41 82.26 -14.63
C THR A 61 0.13 81.88 -13.24
N ALA A 62 -0.68 81.96 -12.18
CA ALA A 62 -0.29 81.60 -10.81
C ALA A 62 -0.03 80.09 -10.64
N VAL A 63 -0.59 79.25 -11.51
CA VAL A 63 -0.38 77.79 -11.49
C VAL A 63 0.89 77.37 -12.22
N LEU A 64 1.46 78.20 -13.09
CA LEU A 64 2.67 77.84 -13.85
C LEU A 64 3.89 77.49 -12.98
N PRO A 65 4.22 78.23 -11.89
CA PRO A 65 5.30 77.84 -10.97
C PRO A 65 5.00 76.52 -10.25
N PHE A 66 3.72 76.22 -9.98
CA PHE A 66 3.29 74.97 -9.39
C PHE A 66 3.55 73.79 -10.33
N LEU A 67 3.12 73.88 -11.60
CA LEU A 67 3.41 72.86 -12.62
C LEU A 67 4.92 72.65 -12.80
N LYS A 68 5.68 73.74 -12.93
CA LYS A 68 7.14 73.70 -13.07
C LYS A 68 7.83 73.03 -11.88
N LYS A 69 7.35 73.27 -10.65
CA LYS A 69 7.86 72.61 -9.44
C LYS A 69 7.59 71.11 -9.44
N HIS A 70 6.40 70.68 -9.90
CA HIS A 70 6.07 69.26 -9.98
C HIS A 70 6.89 68.53 -11.04
N VAL A 71 7.10 69.11 -12.23
CA VAL A 71 8.02 68.55 -13.23
C VAL A 71 9.46 68.44 -12.69
N LYS A 72 9.91 69.41 -11.88
CA LYS A 72 11.27 69.39 -11.29
C LYS A 72 11.45 68.34 -10.20
N ASN A 73 10.46 68.22 -9.31
CA ASN A 73 10.61 67.49 -8.05
C ASN A 73 9.97 66.10 -8.07
N ASN A 74 9.10 65.80 -9.04
CA ASN A 74 8.47 64.49 -9.16
C ASN A 74 9.19 63.68 -10.24
N PRO A 75 9.99 62.65 -9.89
CA PRO A 75 10.72 61.84 -10.86
C PRO A 75 9.81 61.02 -11.78
N ASN A 76 8.52 60.89 -11.45
CA ASN A 76 7.55 60.18 -12.27
C ASN A 76 6.92 61.09 -13.36
N VAL A 77 7.15 62.41 -13.32
CA VAL A 77 6.55 63.37 -14.25
C VAL A 77 7.62 63.87 -15.21
N PHE A 78 7.47 63.53 -16.49
CA PHE A 78 8.34 64.04 -17.54
C PHE A 78 8.02 65.49 -17.90
N GLY A 79 6.73 65.81 -18.01
CA GLY A 79 6.28 67.12 -18.46
C GLY A 79 4.87 67.46 -17.99
N SER A 80 4.48 68.71 -18.17
CA SER A 80 3.17 69.23 -17.81
C SER A 80 2.85 70.48 -18.62
N ALA A 81 1.65 70.52 -19.19
CA ALA A 81 1.13 71.65 -19.94
C ALA A 81 -0.06 72.29 -19.22
N LEU A 82 -0.19 73.61 -19.37
CA LEU A 82 -1.45 74.34 -19.18
C LEU A 82 -1.94 74.80 -20.55
N ALA A 83 -3.04 74.23 -21.02
CA ALA A 83 -3.68 74.56 -22.29
C ALA A 83 -5.05 75.22 -22.04
N ILE A 84 -5.29 76.42 -22.57
CA ILE A 84 -6.55 77.16 -22.42
C ILE A 84 -7.42 76.94 -23.65
N ASP A 85 -8.72 76.76 -23.45
CA ASP A 85 -9.66 76.70 -24.55
C ASP A 85 -9.99 78.12 -25.06
N PRO A 86 -9.80 78.43 -26.35
CA PRO A 86 -10.13 79.76 -26.88
C PRO A 86 -11.64 80.07 -26.83
N SER A 87 -12.51 79.06 -26.72
CA SER A 87 -13.96 79.25 -26.53
C SER A 87 -14.35 79.53 -25.08
N SER A 88 -13.40 79.51 -24.14
CA SER A 88 -13.63 79.83 -22.73
C SER A 88 -13.76 81.35 -22.50
N SER A 89 -14.15 81.73 -21.28
CA SER A 89 -14.18 83.13 -20.83
C SER A 89 -12.83 83.84 -20.87
N LEU A 90 -11.73 83.10 -21.04
CA LEU A 90 -10.38 83.63 -21.20
C LEU A 90 -10.11 84.10 -22.64
N ASN A 91 -10.91 83.63 -23.61
CA ASN A 91 -10.88 83.99 -25.04
C ASN A 91 -9.47 84.12 -25.63
N ARG A 92 -8.61 83.14 -25.34
CA ARG A 92 -7.20 83.17 -25.73
C ARG A 92 -6.69 81.79 -26.08
N LEU A 93 -5.94 81.72 -27.16
CA LEU A 93 -5.12 80.56 -27.50
C LEU A 93 -3.84 80.60 -26.65
N TYR A 94 -3.67 79.61 -25.78
CA TYR A 94 -2.56 79.58 -24.83
C TYR A 94 -2.23 78.13 -24.48
N CYS A 95 -0.98 77.73 -24.71
CA CYS A 95 -0.48 76.46 -24.19
C CYS A 95 0.98 76.63 -23.78
N LYS A 96 1.23 76.54 -22.47
CA LYS A 96 2.58 76.62 -21.89
C LYS A 96 2.97 75.25 -21.36
N TYR A 97 4.06 74.72 -21.90
CA TYR A 97 4.56 73.38 -21.59
C TYR A 97 5.88 73.45 -20.82
N TYR A 98 6.01 72.63 -19.79
CA TYR A 98 7.23 72.41 -19.02
C TYR A 98 7.63 70.95 -19.14
N TYR A 99 8.90 70.67 -19.43
CA TYR A 99 9.39 69.29 -19.51
C TYR A 99 10.82 69.17 -19.00
N GLU A 100 11.14 67.97 -18.55
CA GLU A 100 12.47 67.57 -18.09
C GLU A 100 13.42 67.42 -19.29
N ASN A 101 14.58 68.07 -19.21
CA ASN A 101 15.66 67.96 -20.19
C ASN A 101 16.99 67.97 -19.46
N ASN A 102 17.68 66.82 -19.44
CA ASN A 102 18.98 66.64 -18.79
C ASN A 102 19.01 67.16 -17.34
N ALA A 103 18.04 66.75 -16.52
CA ALA A 103 17.87 67.15 -15.11
C ALA A 103 17.55 68.64 -14.87
N THR A 104 17.22 69.40 -15.92
CA THR A 104 16.68 70.76 -15.82
C THR A 104 15.26 70.82 -16.39
N VAL A 105 14.46 71.81 -15.98
CA VAL A 105 13.11 72.00 -16.54
C VAL A 105 13.16 73.07 -17.63
N THR A 106 12.88 72.64 -18.86
CA THR A 106 12.75 73.51 -20.04
C THR A 106 11.30 73.93 -20.21
N GLU A 107 11.06 75.11 -20.77
CA GLU A 107 9.73 75.60 -21.11
C GLU A 107 9.56 75.79 -22.61
N LYS A 108 8.36 75.49 -23.11
CA LYS A 108 8.01 75.58 -24.54
C LYS A 108 6.60 76.13 -24.71
N TRP A 109 6.37 76.83 -25.81
CA TRP A 109 5.04 77.25 -26.23
C TRP A 109 4.53 76.27 -27.28
N LEU A 110 3.38 75.64 -27.03
CA LEU A 110 2.77 74.69 -27.96
C LEU A 110 1.61 75.37 -28.69
N LEU A 111 1.92 76.20 -29.69
CA LEU A 111 0.94 76.99 -30.43
C LEU A 111 0.99 76.71 -31.94
N PRO A 112 -0.14 76.84 -32.68
CA PRO A 112 -0.15 76.78 -34.14
C PRO A 112 0.76 77.84 -34.80
N PRO A 113 1.32 77.58 -35.99
CA PRO A 113 1.18 76.35 -36.78
C PRO A 113 2.13 75.22 -36.31
N ALA A 114 3.08 75.51 -35.41
CA ALA A 114 4.11 74.56 -35.00
C ALA A 114 3.58 73.39 -34.18
N TYR A 115 2.55 73.62 -33.36
CA TYR A 115 1.89 72.57 -32.59
C TYR A 115 0.42 72.95 -32.33
N ASP A 116 -0.51 72.26 -32.96
CA ASP A 116 -1.95 72.49 -32.77
C ASP A 116 -2.52 71.58 -31.68
N TYR A 117 -2.49 72.07 -30.43
CA TYR A 117 -2.97 71.32 -29.28
C TYR A 117 -4.49 71.07 -29.28
N LEU A 118 -5.28 71.86 -30.00
CA LEU A 118 -6.74 71.74 -29.99
C LEU A 118 -7.23 70.47 -30.68
N HIS A 119 -6.41 69.89 -31.56
CA HIS A 119 -6.69 68.66 -32.28
C HIS A 119 -5.94 67.44 -31.72
N GLN A 120 -5.13 67.62 -30.66
CA GLN A 120 -4.41 66.50 -30.07
C GLN A 120 -5.34 65.60 -29.26
N ASN A 121 -5.12 64.29 -29.35
CA ASN A 121 -5.92 63.29 -28.65
C ASN A 121 -5.97 63.49 -27.14
N TRP A 122 -4.88 63.97 -26.53
CA TRP A 122 -4.82 64.25 -25.09
C TRP A 122 -5.74 65.43 -24.70
N TYR A 123 -5.99 66.38 -25.62
CA TYR A 123 -6.86 67.54 -25.39
C TYR A 123 -8.33 67.23 -25.70
N THR A 124 -8.61 66.69 -26.89
CA THR A 124 -9.98 66.50 -27.40
C THR A 124 -10.81 65.55 -26.54
N LYS A 125 -10.22 64.43 -26.11
CA LYS A 125 -10.89 63.43 -25.26
C LYS A 125 -11.39 64.03 -23.94
N VAL A 126 -10.56 64.84 -23.29
CA VAL A 126 -10.89 65.45 -21.99
C VAL A 126 -11.87 66.61 -22.14
N ARG A 127 -11.78 67.35 -23.25
CA ARG A 127 -12.77 68.38 -23.60
C ARG A 127 -14.18 67.78 -23.75
N GLU A 128 -14.29 66.63 -24.39
CA GLU A 128 -15.57 65.94 -24.60
C GLU A 128 -16.06 65.24 -23.32
N SER A 129 -15.19 64.52 -22.62
CA SER A 129 -15.58 63.70 -21.47
C SER A 129 -15.74 64.51 -20.17
N LYS A 130 -15.09 65.69 -20.08
CA LYS A 130 -14.91 66.48 -18.84
C LYS A 130 -14.40 65.64 -17.66
N LYS A 131 -13.64 64.57 -17.93
CA LYS A 131 -13.04 63.69 -16.91
C LYS A 131 -11.54 63.54 -17.18
N GLY A 132 -10.79 63.30 -16.11
CA GLY A 132 -9.37 63.02 -16.23
C GLY A 132 -9.12 61.70 -16.94
N GLU A 133 -8.24 61.69 -17.94
CA GLU A 133 -7.96 60.49 -18.75
C GLU A 133 -6.50 60.45 -19.22
N TRP A 134 -5.93 59.24 -19.30
CA TRP A 134 -4.64 58.99 -19.93
C TRP A 134 -4.78 58.88 -21.45
N SER A 135 -3.87 59.53 -22.18
CA SER A 135 -3.74 59.31 -23.63
C SER A 135 -3.11 57.95 -23.92
N LYS A 136 -3.34 57.46 -25.14
CA LYS A 136 -2.52 56.36 -25.68
C LYS A 136 -1.07 56.83 -25.81
N PRO A 137 -0.06 55.94 -25.75
CA PRO A 137 1.32 56.30 -26.01
C PRO A 137 1.47 56.93 -27.39
N TYR A 138 2.17 58.05 -27.47
CA TYR A 138 2.44 58.76 -28.71
C TYR A 138 3.84 59.37 -28.67
N PHE A 139 4.38 59.68 -29.85
CA PHE A 139 5.62 60.44 -29.96
C PHE A 139 5.26 61.93 -29.97
N ASP A 140 5.79 62.70 -29.02
CA ASP A 140 5.47 64.12 -28.87
C ASP A 140 6.31 65.00 -29.79
N GLU A 141 6.00 64.90 -31.08
CA GLU A 141 6.61 65.66 -32.17
C GLU A 141 6.28 67.16 -32.00
N GLY A 142 7.31 68.00 -31.96
CA GLY A 142 7.12 69.44 -31.73
C GLY A 142 6.97 69.84 -30.26
N GLY A 143 7.04 68.89 -29.32
CA GLY A 143 7.05 69.13 -27.87
C GLY A 143 8.38 68.73 -27.23
N GLY A 144 8.36 67.62 -26.48
CA GLY A 144 9.51 67.02 -25.79
C GLY A 144 10.33 66.01 -26.60
N GLU A 145 9.89 65.63 -27.80
CA GLU A 145 10.57 64.68 -28.70
C GLU A 145 10.82 63.29 -28.08
N VAL A 146 9.87 62.79 -27.29
CA VAL A 146 9.92 61.47 -26.63
C VAL A 146 8.61 60.70 -26.80
N PHE A 147 8.68 59.38 -26.67
CA PHE A 147 7.48 58.56 -26.51
C PHE A 147 6.92 58.75 -25.10
N MET A 148 5.70 59.28 -25.02
CA MET A 148 5.03 59.58 -23.75
C MET A 148 3.57 59.12 -23.75
N SER A 149 3.00 59.05 -22.55
CA SER A 149 1.56 59.07 -22.33
C SER A 149 1.23 60.24 -21.44
N THR A 150 0.11 60.90 -21.72
CA THR A 150 -0.26 62.15 -21.08
C THR A 150 -1.57 61.99 -20.34
N PHE A 151 -1.54 62.18 -19.03
CA PHE A 151 -2.75 62.36 -18.25
C PHE A 151 -3.23 63.77 -18.44
N SER A 152 -4.48 63.92 -18.88
CA SER A 152 -5.11 65.21 -19.08
C SER A 152 -6.24 65.36 -18.09
N TYR A 153 -6.29 66.50 -17.39
CA TYR A 153 -7.34 66.82 -16.43
C TYR A 153 -8.05 68.11 -16.82
N PRO A 154 -9.40 68.15 -16.81
CA PRO A 154 -10.14 69.31 -17.27
C PRO A 154 -9.98 70.47 -16.27
N MET A 155 -9.77 71.66 -16.79
CA MET A 155 -9.90 72.92 -16.08
C MET A 155 -11.35 73.41 -16.25
N LEU A 156 -12.08 73.49 -15.14
CA LEU A 156 -13.48 73.92 -15.11
C LEU A 156 -13.60 75.23 -14.34
N ASP A 157 -14.45 76.16 -14.81
CA ASP A 157 -14.78 77.36 -14.04
C ASP A 157 -15.75 77.05 -12.88
N LYS A 158 -16.10 78.07 -12.09
CA LYS A 158 -17.06 77.95 -10.97
C LYS A 158 -18.47 77.52 -11.39
N TYR A 159 -18.78 77.53 -12.68
CA TYR A 159 -20.06 77.12 -13.27
C TYR A 159 -19.95 75.76 -14.00
N ASP A 160 -18.83 75.05 -13.84
CA ASP A 160 -18.50 73.78 -14.49
C ASP A 160 -18.43 73.85 -16.04
N HIS A 161 -18.16 75.04 -16.57
CA HIS A 161 -17.80 75.22 -17.98
C HIS A 161 -16.33 74.90 -18.22
N PHE A 162 -16.07 74.23 -19.34
CA PHE A 162 -14.73 73.84 -19.73
C PHE A 162 -13.91 75.06 -20.14
N SER A 163 -12.75 75.24 -19.49
CA SER A 163 -11.87 76.38 -19.71
C SER A 163 -10.49 75.99 -20.24
N GLY A 164 -10.13 74.70 -20.23
CA GLY A 164 -8.84 74.20 -20.68
C GLY A 164 -8.47 72.84 -20.11
N VAL A 165 -7.21 72.45 -20.26
CA VAL A 165 -6.64 71.17 -19.80
C VAL A 165 -5.31 71.43 -19.09
N ILE A 166 -5.09 70.70 -18.00
CA ILE A 166 -3.79 70.59 -17.34
C ILE A 166 -3.28 69.17 -17.54
N THR A 167 -2.03 69.02 -17.93
CA THR A 167 -1.47 67.70 -18.26
C THR A 167 -0.35 67.26 -17.31
N ALA A 168 -0.16 65.95 -17.22
CA ALA A 168 1.03 65.32 -16.65
C ALA A 168 1.50 64.23 -17.60
N ASP A 169 2.72 64.34 -18.09
CA ASP A 169 3.30 63.41 -19.04
C ASP A 169 4.20 62.42 -18.32
N ILE A 170 4.14 61.18 -18.76
CA ILE A 170 5.07 60.13 -18.36
C ILE A 170 5.87 59.67 -19.56
N LYS A 171 7.16 59.44 -19.34
CA LYS A 171 8.07 58.79 -20.29
C LYS A 171 7.76 57.29 -20.36
N ILE A 172 7.47 56.75 -21.55
CA ILE A 172 7.11 55.33 -21.72
C ILE A 172 8.31 54.43 -21.48
N ASP A 173 9.50 54.84 -21.89
CA ASP A 173 10.76 54.15 -21.62
C ASP A 173 11.05 54.04 -20.12
N VAL A 174 10.81 55.10 -19.34
CA VAL A 174 10.97 55.09 -17.88
C VAL A 174 9.98 54.13 -17.21
N LEU A 175 8.70 54.17 -17.62
CA LEU A 175 7.70 53.22 -17.12
C LEU A 175 8.09 51.78 -17.46
N SER A 176 8.53 51.54 -18.70
CA SER A 176 8.98 50.25 -19.19
C SER A 176 10.16 49.69 -18.39
N LEU A 177 11.18 50.50 -18.13
CA LEU A 177 12.34 50.13 -17.31
C LEU A 177 11.96 49.86 -15.86
N LYS A 178 10.98 50.58 -15.31
CA LYS A 178 10.51 50.38 -13.94
C LYS A 178 9.83 49.02 -13.80
N ILE A 179 8.94 48.68 -14.73
CA ILE A 179 8.26 47.38 -14.79
C ILE A 179 9.28 46.25 -14.97
N GLN A 180 10.28 46.43 -15.83
CA GLN A 180 11.35 45.45 -16.04
C GLN A 180 12.17 45.21 -14.76
N LYS A 181 12.57 46.27 -14.04
CA LYS A 181 13.33 46.14 -12.78
C LYS A 181 12.53 45.46 -11.67
N MET A 182 11.22 45.66 -11.63
CA MET A 182 10.32 45.03 -10.66
C MET A 182 10.17 43.52 -10.92
N THR A 183 10.43 43.05 -12.14
CA THR A 183 9.95 41.74 -12.60
C THR A 183 10.99 40.90 -13.33
N PHE A 184 12.22 41.39 -13.50
CA PHE A 184 13.27 40.63 -14.15
C PHE A 184 13.99 39.73 -13.14
N SER A 185 13.73 38.44 -13.27
CA SER A 185 14.55 37.40 -12.66
C SER A 185 14.80 36.28 -13.67
N LYS A 186 15.72 35.35 -13.38
CA LYS A 186 15.86 34.14 -14.19
C LYS A 186 14.59 33.26 -14.20
N GLU A 187 13.64 33.51 -13.30
CA GLU A 187 12.45 32.68 -13.10
C GLU A 187 11.20 33.24 -13.80
N HIS A 188 11.16 34.55 -14.04
CA HIS A 188 10.02 35.23 -14.64
C HIS A 188 10.40 36.54 -15.28
N PHE A 189 9.59 36.96 -16.24
CA PHE A 189 9.69 38.28 -16.85
C PHE A 189 8.35 38.76 -17.39
N VAL A 190 8.26 40.08 -17.65
CA VAL A 190 6.98 40.74 -17.96
C VAL A 190 7.09 41.60 -19.21
N PHE A 191 6.08 41.50 -20.07
CA PHE A 191 5.89 42.38 -21.22
C PHE A 191 4.67 43.26 -20.99
N VAL A 192 4.68 44.43 -21.62
CA VAL A 192 3.51 45.32 -21.68
C VAL A 192 3.19 45.55 -23.15
N LEU A 193 1.95 45.30 -23.53
CA LEU A 193 1.43 45.53 -24.88
C LEU A 193 0.42 46.66 -24.91
N ASP A 194 0.38 47.39 -26.02
CA ASP A 194 -0.77 48.22 -26.36
C ASP A 194 -1.93 47.37 -26.94
N LYS A 195 -3.07 48.01 -27.21
CA LYS A 195 -4.26 47.37 -27.79
C LYS A 195 -4.05 46.72 -29.17
N ASN A 196 -3.01 47.14 -29.89
CA ASN A 196 -2.67 46.64 -31.22
C ASN A 196 -1.56 45.57 -31.15
N GLY A 197 -1.09 45.22 -29.95
CA GLY A 197 -0.01 44.27 -29.73
C GLY A 197 1.38 44.84 -29.93
N PHE A 198 1.57 46.17 -29.90
CA PHE A 198 2.88 46.80 -29.90
C PHE A 198 3.58 46.61 -28.54
N LEU A 199 4.86 46.20 -28.54
CA LEU A 199 5.62 45.95 -27.32
C LEU A 199 6.09 47.27 -26.70
N LEU A 200 5.46 47.68 -25.61
CA LEU A 200 5.86 48.84 -24.80
C LEU A 200 7.01 48.49 -23.85
N SER A 201 7.07 47.24 -23.39
CA SER A 201 8.12 46.76 -22.50
C SER A 201 8.55 45.33 -22.82
N HIS A 202 9.85 45.09 -22.67
CA HIS A 202 10.48 43.79 -22.82
C HIS A 202 11.76 43.73 -21.96
N PRO A 203 12.16 42.57 -21.41
CA PRO A 203 13.44 42.36 -20.71
C PRO A 203 14.72 42.66 -21.50
N ASP A 204 14.60 42.88 -22.80
CA ASP A 204 15.71 43.15 -23.71
C ASP A 204 15.32 44.38 -24.53
N ASP A 205 16.09 45.45 -24.35
CA ASP A 205 15.90 46.76 -24.95
C ASP A 205 15.95 46.72 -26.49
N LYS A 206 16.41 45.61 -27.09
CA LYS A 206 16.35 45.39 -28.53
C LYS A 206 14.93 45.23 -29.05
N TYR A 207 13.98 44.85 -28.21
CA TYR A 207 12.61 44.55 -28.61
C TYR A 207 11.59 45.57 -28.13
N ALA A 208 11.80 46.16 -26.94
CA ALA A 208 10.92 47.19 -26.40
C ALA A 208 10.84 48.38 -27.36
N MET A 209 9.63 48.88 -27.60
CA MET A 209 9.33 50.06 -28.43
C MET A 209 9.79 49.98 -29.90
N LYS A 210 10.12 48.79 -30.41
CA LYS A 210 10.69 48.61 -31.77
C LYS A 210 9.86 47.70 -32.67
N GLN A 211 8.99 46.87 -32.10
CA GLN A 211 8.26 45.85 -32.84
C GLN A 211 6.95 45.44 -32.14
N THR A 212 6.12 44.67 -32.84
CA THR A 212 4.91 44.06 -32.26
C THR A 212 5.21 42.72 -31.60
N ALA A 213 4.33 42.27 -30.71
CA ALA A 213 4.37 40.94 -30.10
C ALA A 213 4.36 39.82 -31.15
N ILE A 214 3.66 40.03 -32.27
CA ILE A 214 3.62 39.08 -33.40
C ILE A 214 5.01 38.97 -34.05
N THR A 215 5.68 40.10 -34.31
CA THR A 215 7.04 40.11 -34.85
C THR A 215 8.03 39.48 -33.88
N TYR A 216 7.90 39.77 -32.58
CA TYR A 216 8.69 39.13 -31.53
C TYR A 216 8.51 37.61 -31.54
N ALA A 217 7.27 37.11 -31.53
CA ALA A 217 6.98 35.68 -31.53
C ALA A 217 7.60 34.95 -32.73
N LYS A 218 7.61 35.58 -33.92
CA LYS A 218 8.29 35.07 -35.11
C LYS A 218 9.82 35.03 -34.94
N ASN A 219 10.40 36.09 -34.38
CA ASN A 219 11.86 36.20 -34.17
C ASN A 219 12.39 35.17 -33.17
N VAL A 220 11.60 34.80 -32.16
CA VAL A 220 11.96 33.76 -31.17
C VAL A 220 11.45 32.36 -31.57
N HIS A 221 10.96 32.20 -32.80
CA HIS A 221 10.44 30.94 -33.34
C HIS A 221 9.36 30.26 -32.45
N SER A 222 8.50 31.07 -31.82
CA SER A 222 7.43 30.58 -30.95
C SER A 222 6.09 30.53 -31.66
N GLU A 223 5.70 29.35 -32.16
CA GLU A 223 4.37 29.14 -32.74
C GLU A 223 3.25 29.25 -31.69
N THR A 224 3.52 28.79 -30.47
CA THR A 224 2.52 28.83 -29.38
C THR A 224 2.21 30.25 -28.94
N LEU A 225 3.22 31.13 -28.83
CA LEU A 225 3.01 32.54 -28.53
C LEU A 225 2.33 33.25 -29.70
N LEU A 226 2.74 32.94 -30.94
CA LEU A 226 2.14 33.50 -32.15
C LEU A 226 0.62 33.22 -32.22
N ASN A 227 0.21 32.00 -31.88
CA ASN A 227 -1.20 31.60 -31.85
C ASN A 227 -1.96 32.18 -30.66
N ALA A 228 -1.30 32.46 -29.54
CA ALA A 228 -1.93 33.03 -28.35
C ALA A 228 -2.21 34.54 -28.49
N ILE A 229 -1.35 35.29 -29.18
CA ILE A 229 -1.43 36.77 -29.25
C ILE A 229 -2.80 37.31 -29.72
N PRO A 230 -3.42 36.80 -30.80
CA PRO A 230 -4.74 37.28 -31.23
C PRO A 230 -5.79 37.21 -30.10
N HIS A 231 -5.83 36.08 -29.39
CA HIS A 231 -6.76 35.88 -28.28
C HIS A 231 -6.44 36.76 -27.06
N ILE A 232 -5.15 37.01 -26.81
CA ILE A 232 -4.68 37.89 -25.73
C ILE A 232 -5.17 39.33 -25.95
N LEU A 233 -5.18 39.79 -27.20
CA LEU A 233 -5.63 41.14 -27.54
C LEU A 233 -7.15 41.30 -27.38
N GLU A 234 -7.92 40.24 -27.65
CA GLU A 234 -9.39 40.26 -27.60
C GLU A 234 -9.98 40.08 -26.20
N THR A 235 -9.27 39.44 -25.28
CA THR A 235 -9.82 39.02 -23.98
C THR A 235 -9.12 39.71 -22.80
N ASP A 236 -9.83 39.87 -21.67
CA ASP A 236 -9.30 40.67 -20.57
C ASP A 236 -8.28 39.98 -19.68
N ARG A 237 -8.29 38.66 -19.66
CA ARG A 237 -7.36 37.86 -18.87
C ARG A 237 -7.34 36.44 -19.37
N GLY A 238 -6.20 35.78 -19.22
CA GLY A 238 -6.09 34.37 -19.57
C GLY A 238 -4.71 33.79 -19.29
N ILE A 239 -4.58 32.52 -19.65
CA ILE A 239 -3.40 31.71 -19.38
C ILE A 239 -3.11 30.88 -20.62
N TYR A 240 -1.85 30.88 -21.04
CA TYR A 240 -1.35 30.06 -22.12
C TYR A 240 -0.07 29.36 -21.70
N THR A 241 0.19 28.19 -22.27
CA THR A 241 1.52 27.59 -22.25
C THR A 241 2.20 27.99 -23.55
N VAL A 242 3.36 28.61 -23.45
CA VAL A 242 4.11 29.12 -24.60
C VAL A 242 5.57 28.69 -24.53
N ASN A 243 6.21 28.48 -25.67
CA ASN A 243 7.64 28.23 -25.78
C ASN A 243 8.38 29.50 -26.19
N ILE A 244 9.53 29.80 -25.62
CA ILE A 244 10.40 30.89 -26.09
C ILE A 244 11.80 30.28 -26.23
N GLY A 245 12.26 30.09 -27.47
CA GLY A 245 13.41 29.21 -27.73
C GLY A 245 13.10 27.77 -27.33
N ASP A 246 14.03 27.13 -26.61
CA ASP A 246 13.90 25.75 -26.12
C ASP A 246 13.19 25.63 -24.76
N GLU A 247 12.86 26.77 -24.13
CA GLU A 247 12.26 26.80 -22.80
C GLU A 247 10.73 26.97 -22.88
N GLU A 248 10.03 26.26 -22.00
CA GLU A 248 8.59 26.32 -21.86
C GLU A 248 8.20 27.26 -20.71
N PHE A 249 7.27 28.16 -20.99
CA PHE A 249 6.77 29.17 -20.08
C PHE A 249 5.26 29.06 -19.90
N THR A 250 4.80 29.31 -18.69
CA THR A 250 3.39 29.63 -18.43
C THR A 250 3.21 31.14 -18.55
N LEU A 251 2.45 31.56 -19.56
CA LEU A 251 2.10 32.95 -19.82
C LEU A 251 0.75 33.30 -19.19
N TYR A 252 0.74 34.31 -18.33
CA TYR A 252 -0.45 34.89 -17.72
C TYR A 252 -0.61 36.33 -18.19
N TYR A 253 -1.81 36.74 -18.61
CA TYR A 253 -2.05 38.14 -18.99
C TYR A 253 -3.32 38.72 -18.37
N ALA A 254 -3.33 40.05 -18.25
CA ALA A 254 -4.46 40.84 -17.79
C ALA A 254 -4.49 42.23 -18.47
N THR A 255 -5.68 42.76 -18.75
CA THR A 255 -5.87 44.16 -19.15
C THR A 255 -5.75 45.07 -17.93
N MET A 256 -5.08 46.20 -18.10
CA MET A 256 -4.97 47.23 -17.08
C MET A 256 -6.29 48.02 -16.92
N PRO A 257 -6.75 48.32 -15.69
CA PRO A 257 -7.87 49.24 -15.49
C PRO A 257 -7.50 50.65 -15.99
N TYR A 258 -8.44 51.31 -16.67
CA TYR A 258 -8.31 52.69 -17.18
C TYR A 258 -7.30 52.90 -18.32
N SER A 259 -6.74 51.83 -18.89
CA SER A 259 -5.97 51.85 -20.14
C SER A 259 -6.28 50.62 -20.99
N ASP A 260 -5.93 50.65 -22.28
CA ASP A 260 -6.08 49.48 -23.14
C ASP A 260 -4.82 48.57 -23.12
N PHE A 261 -3.96 48.69 -22.09
CA PHE A 261 -2.70 47.94 -22.04
C PHE A 261 -2.90 46.52 -21.52
N LYS A 262 -2.15 45.57 -22.08
CA LYS A 262 -2.07 44.19 -21.59
C LYS A 262 -0.74 43.97 -20.90
N ILE A 263 -0.77 43.45 -19.68
CA ILE A 263 0.43 42.98 -18.98
C ILE A 263 0.52 41.48 -19.19
N MET A 264 1.68 40.99 -19.61
CA MET A 264 1.95 39.59 -19.89
C MET A 264 3.13 39.12 -19.03
N THR A 265 2.89 38.16 -18.16
CA THR A 265 3.91 37.58 -17.28
C THR A 265 4.23 36.16 -17.72
N PHE A 266 5.52 35.90 -17.95
CA PHE A 266 6.04 34.60 -18.35
C PHE A 266 6.74 33.97 -17.14
N LEU A 267 6.32 32.76 -16.75
CA LEU A 267 6.93 31.98 -15.68
C LEU A 267 7.63 30.76 -16.27
N ASN A 268 8.92 30.58 -15.98
CA ASN A 268 9.67 29.43 -16.47
C ASN A 268 9.16 28.13 -15.82
N ASN A 269 8.70 27.19 -16.64
CA ASN A 269 8.15 25.92 -16.15
C ASN A 269 9.20 25.07 -15.43
N ALA A 270 10.48 25.13 -15.81
CA ALA A 270 11.55 24.36 -15.15
C ALA A 270 11.71 24.75 -13.67
N VAL A 271 11.51 26.02 -13.34
CA VAL A 271 11.55 26.52 -11.95
C VAL A 271 10.33 26.05 -11.17
N LEU A 272 9.14 26.11 -11.79
CA LEU A 272 7.90 25.59 -11.19
C LEU A 272 8.01 24.08 -10.89
N TYR A 273 8.66 23.30 -11.76
CA TYR A 273 8.81 21.86 -11.61
C TYR A 273 9.99 21.42 -10.74
N ARG A 274 10.93 22.31 -10.39
CA ARG A 274 12.11 21.96 -9.57
C ARG A 274 11.73 21.36 -8.22
N SER A 275 10.75 21.97 -7.54
CA SER A 275 10.24 21.47 -6.25
C SER A 275 9.57 20.08 -6.38
N LEU A 276 8.94 19.81 -7.53
CA LEU A 276 8.35 18.51 -7.87
C LEU A 276 9.43 17.44 -8.04
N PHE A 277 10.54 17.80 -8.69
CA PHE A 277 11.63 16.88 -8.93
C PHE A 277 12.31 16.45 -7.62
N GLU A 278 12.53 17.39 -6.69
CA GLU A 278 13.07 17.06 -5.35
C GLU A 278 12.13 16.17 -4.54
N LEU A 279 10.82 16.43 -4.57
CA LEU A 279 9.81 15.59 -3.93
C LEU A 279 9.80 14.17 -4.54
N LYS A 280 9.90 14.08 -5.87
CA LYS A 280 9.97 12.80 -6.59
C LYS A 280 11.20 12.00 -6.17
N GLN A 281 12.37 12.63 -6.04
CA GLN A 281 13.59 11.97 -5.59
C GLN A 281 13.45 11.41 -4.17
N LYS A 282 12.92 12.20 -3.22
CA LYS A 282 12.69 11.73 -1.84
C LYS A 282 11.73 10.53 -1.79
N LEU A 283 10.66 10.55 -2.58
CA LEU A 283 9.69 9.46 -2.65
C LEU A 283 10.29 8.18 -3.26
N VAL A 284 11.13 8.29 -4.29
CA VAL A 284 11.82 7.14 -4.89
C VAL A 284 12.72 6.44 -3.85
N VAL A 285 13.42 7.21 -3.01
CA VAL A 285 14.24 6.65 -1.92
C VAL A 285 13.39 5.85 -0.93
N ILE A 286 12.22 6.38 -0.52
CA ILE A 286 11.30 5.67 0.39
C ILE A 286 10.85 4.34 -0.22
N VAL A 287 10.48 4.33 -1.50
CA VAL A 287 10.06 3.09 -2.20
C VAL A 287 11.18 2.05 -2.24
N ILE A 288 12.42 2.46 -2.46
CA ILE A 288 13.58 1.55 -2.45
C ILE A 288 13.77 0.93 -1.05
N ILE A 289 13.65 1.75 0.01
CA ILE A 289 13.75 1.27 1.39
C ILE A 289 12.64 0.24 1.69
N ASP A 290 11.41 0.53 1.29
CA ASP A 290 10.28 -0.39 1.50
C ASP A 290 10.47 -1.73 0.78
N ILE A 291 10.95 -1.70 -0.48
CA ILE A 291 11.27 -2.92 -1.24
C ILE A 291 12.35 -3.74 -0.53
N LEU A 292 13.42 -3.08 -0.03
CA LEU A 292 14.47 -3.76 0.72
C LEU A 292 13.96 -4.39 2.02
N LEU A 293 13.08 -3.70 2.75
CA LEU A 293 12.45 -4.24 3.95
C LEU A 293 11.57 -5.46 3.65
N ILE A 294 10.78 -5.41 2.57
CA ILE A 294 9.96 -6.55 2.12
C ILE A 294 10.84 -7.74 1.75
N LEU A 295 11.92 -7.52 0.99
CA LEU A 295 12.87 -8.56 0.61
C LEU A 295 13.53 -9.20 1.83
N LEU A 296 13.92 -8.39 2.83
CA LEU A 296 14.47 -8.87 4.08
C LEU A 296 13.45 -9.73 4.87
N MET A 297 12.20 -9.28 4.94
CA MET A 297 11.13 -10.02 5.59
C MET A 297 10.88 -11.38 4.92
N ILE A 298 10.81 -11.39 3.58
CA ILE A 298 10.68 -12.63 2.79
C ILE A 298 11.85 -13.57 3.08
N PHE A 299 13.08 -13.06 3.10
CA PHE A 299 14.27 -13.86 3.39
C PHE A 299 14.23 -14.51 4.79
N ILE A 300 13.81 -13.76 5.82
CA ILE A 300 13.66 -14.28 7.19
C ILE A 300 12.62 -15.40 7.23
N ILE A 301 11.44 -15.17 6.61
CA ILE A 301 10.36 -16.15 6.55
C ILE A 301 10.82 -17.44 5.86
N LEU A 302 11.45 -17.34 4.68
CA LEU A 302 11.95 -18.50 3.94
C LEU A 302 12.96 -19.32 4.75
N LYS A 303 13.85 -18.67 5.49
CA LYS A 303 14.83 -19.33 6.35
C LYS A 303 14.16 -20.10 7.49
N GLN A 304 13.13 -19.53 8.10
CA GLN A 304 12.37 -20.18 9.19
C GLN A 304 11.60 -21.40 8.68
N PHE A 305 10.87 -21.26 7.57
CA PHE A 305 10.12 -22.38 6.95
C PHE A 305 11.00 -23.56 6.58
N LYS A 306 12.19 -23.31 6.00
CA LYS A 306 13.12 -24.38 5.63
C LYS A 306 13.56 -25.21 6.84
N LYS A 307 13.86 -24.56 7.98
CA LYS A 307 14.30 -25.23 9.21
C LYS A 307 13.21 -26.17 9.76
N ASP A 308 11.96 -25.70 9.77
CA ASP A 308 10.84 -26.47 10.29
C ASP A 308 10.50 -27.70 9.43
N ILE A 309 10.59 -27.56 8.10
CA ILE A 309 10.39 -28.68 7.18
C ILE A 309 11.43 -29.77 7.41
N VAL A 310 12.72 -29.42 7.45
CA VAL A 310 13.80 -30.40 7.67
C VAL A 310 13.63 -31.13 9.00
N LYS A 311 13.29 -30.42 10.08
CA LYS A 311 13.07 -31.01 11.39
C LYS A 311 11.89 -31.99 11.39
N LYS A 312 10.76 -31.62 10.77
CA LYS A 312 9.58 -32.50 10.65
C LYS A 312 9.88 -33.74 9.81
N THR A 313 10.59 -33.59 8.70
CA THR A 313 10.96 -34.72 7.83
C THR A 313 11.88 -35.70 8.55
N LYS A 314 12.88 -35.20 9.30
CA LYS A 314 13.78 -36.05 10.07
C LYS A 314 13.02 -36.85 11.14
N LEU A 315 12.19 -36.18 11.95
CA LEU A 315 11.36 -36.86 12.95
C LEU A 315 10.41 -37.90 12.32
N ARG A 316 9.83 -37.58 11.17
CA ARG A 316 8.97 -38.51 10.43
C ARG A 316 9.73 -39.77 10.02
N ASN A 317 10.96 -39.64 9.53
CA ASN A 317 11.81 -40.75 9.12
C ASN A 317 12.28 -41.58 10.31
N ASP A 318 12.69 -40.94 11.41
CA ASP A 318 13.11 -41.62 12.63
C ASP A 318 11.96 -42.48 13.20
N LEU A 319 10.73 -41.97 13.18
CA LEU A 319 9.53 -42.73 13.60
C LEU A 319 9.18 -43.88 12.65
N GLU A 320 9.37 -43.73 11.33
CA GLU A 320 9.19 -44.84 10.38
C GLU A 320 10.22 -45.95 10.61
N LEU A 321 11.46 -45.58 10.90
CA LEU A 321 12.50 -46.54 11.25
C LEU A 321 12.16 -47.26 12.56
N ALA A 322 11.75 -46.53 13.59
CA ALA A 322 11.31 -47.11 14.86
C ALA A 322 10.15 -48.10 14.65
N LYS A 323 9.16 -47.75 13.82
CA LYS A 323 8.07 -48.67 13.44
C LYS A 323 8.59 -49.95 12.79
N LYS A 324 9.50 -49.85 11.82
CA LYS A 324 10.08 -51.03 11.15
C LYS A 324 10.78 -51.95 12.13
N ILE A 325 11.57 -51.38 13.06
CA ILE A 325 12.25 -52.13 14.11
C ILE A 325 11.22 -52.83 15.00
N GLN A 326 10.21 -52.10 15.50
CA GLN A 326 9.14 -52.65 16.33
C GLN A 326 8.44 -53.83 15.66
N MET A 327 8.04 -53.66 14.41
CA MET A 327 7.34 -54.71 13.66
C MET A 327 8.21 -55.95 13.42
N SER A 328 9.54 -55.86 13.47
CA SER A 328 10.42 -57.03 13.35
C SER A 328 10.46 -57.94 14.60
N PHE A 329 9.96 -57.47 15.75
CA PHE A 329 9.84 -58.29 16.96
C PHE A 329 8.57 -59.14 16.98
N LEU A 330 7.55 -58.73 16.22
CA LEU A 330 6.32 -59.48 16.02
C LEU A 330 6.54 -60.65 15.03
N PRO A 331 5.69 -61.70 15.06
CA PRO A 331 5.79 -62.80 14.12
C PRO A 331 5.80 -62.34 12.65
N VAL A 332 6.77 -62.85 11.89
CA VAL A 332 6.94 -62.53 10.45
C VAL A 332 5.80 -63.12 9.62
N HIS A 333 5.43 -64.37 9.91
CA HIS A 333 4.30 -65.04 9.30
C HIS A 333 3.03 -64.69 10.06
N LYS A 334 2.13 -63.97 9.38
CA LYS A 334 0.83 -63.57 9.93
C LYS A 334 -0.26 -64.58 9.64
N ASP A 335 -0.08 -65.37 8.59
CA ASP A 335 -0.99 -66.43 8.18
C ASP A 335 -0.17 -67.72 8.14
N VAL A 336 -0.58 -68.70 8.93
CA VAL A 336 0.14 -69.97 9.10
C VAL A 336 -0.90 -71.08 9.03
N GLU A 337 -0.70 -72.01 8.11
CA GLU A 337 -1.59 -73.15 7.91
C GLU A 337 -0.77 -74.43 8.01
N THR A 338 -1.20 -75.32 8.89
CA THR A 338 -0.63 -76.65 9.12
C THR A 338 -1.76 -77.67 9.15
N ASP A 339 -1.41 -78.97 9.15
CA ASP A 339 -2.41 -80.03 9.28
C ASP A 339 -3.17 -79.97 10.62
N ARG A 340 -2.58 -79.36 11.66
CA ARG A 340 -3.12 -79.33 13.03
C ARG A 340 -3.87 -78.04 13.37
N PHE A 341 -3.47 -76.92 12.77
CA PHE A 341 -4.04 -75.61 13.05
C PHE A 341 -3.82 -74.61 11.91
N GLU A 342 -4.67 -73.58 11.89
CA GLU A 342 -4.59 -72.40 11.04
C GLU A 342 -4.62 -71.15 11.94
N ILE A 343 -3.68 -70.22 11.76
CA ILE A 343 -3.60 -68.95 12.51
C ILE A 343 -3.59 -67.77 11.55
N HIS A 344 -4.39 -66.75 11.86
CA HIS A 344 -4.28 -65.42 11.23
C HIS A 344 -4.06 -64.34 12.29
N LEU A 345 -3.16 -63.41 11.98
CA LEU A 345 -2.70 -62.35 12.87
C LEU A 345 -2.90 -60.99 12.21
N TYR A 346 -3.53 -60.08 12.95
CA TYR A 346 -3.75 -58.71 12.51
C TYR A 346 -3.32 -57.73 13.60
N LEU A 347 -2.55 -56.71 13.21
CA LEU A 347 -2.24 -55.56 14.05
C LEU A 347 -2.23 -54.30 13.19
N LYS A 348 -2.98 -53.30 13.65
CA LYS A 348 -2.99 -51.95 13.09
C LYS A 348 -2.82 -50.95 14.23
N ALA A 349 -1.62 -50.38 14.31
CA ALA A 349 -1.35 -49.33 15.28
C ALA A 349 -2.18 -48.06 14.99
N ALA A 350 -2.74 -47.43 16.02
CA ALA A 350 -3.42 -46.14 15.97
C ALA A 350 -2.44 -44.99 15.70
N LYS A 351 -1.19 -45.14 16.13
CA LYS A 351 -0.08 -44.22 15.84
C LYS A 351 0.95 -44.89 14.92
N LYS A 352 2.08 -44.20 14.69
CA LYS A 352 3.20 -44.80 13.92
C LYS A 352 3.79 -46.03 14.61
N VAL A 353 3.80 -46.05 15.94
CA VAL A 353 4.25 -47.15 16.79
C VAL A 353 3.21 -47.38 17.88
N GLY A 354 3.06 -48.64 18.31
CA GLY A 354 1.96 -49.10 19.17
C GLY A 354 2.38 -49.75 20.49
N GLY A 355 1.44 -50.03 21.39
CA GLY A 355 1.62 -50.79 22.63
C GLY A 355 1.26 -52.28 22.48
N ASP A 356 0.42 -52.62 21.50
CA ASP A 356 -0.06 -53.98 21.30
C ASP A 356 1.04 -54.98 20.88
N LEU A 357 0.93 -56.20 21.38
CA LEU A 357 1.75 -57.35 21.01
C LEU A 357 0.93 -58.61 20.83
N TYR A 358 1.46 -59.50 20.01
CA TYR A 358 0.92 -60.84 19.83
C TYR A 358 2.01 -61.81 19.42
N GLY A 359 1.72 -63.10 19.56
CA GLY A 359 2.53 -64.12 18.98
C GLY A 359 1.98 -65.51 19.21
N TYR A 360 2.68 -66.47 18.60
CA TYR A 360 2.44 -67.87 18.80
C TYR A 360 3.77 -68.63 18.74
N LYS A 361 3.78 -69.82 19.31
CA LYS A 361 4.88 -70.77 19.19
C LYS A 361 4.29 -72.18 19.15
N GLU A 362 4.58 -72.88 18.07
CA GLU A 362 4.30 -74.30 17.94
C GLU A 362 5.35 -75.08 18.73
N LEU A 363 4.89 -76.04 19.52
CA LEU A 363 5.68 -77.05 20.22
C LEU A 363 5.32 -78.43 19.65
N ASP A 364 6.07 -79.47 20.00
CA ASP A 364 5.85 -80.82 19.45
C ASP A 364 4.41 -81.32 19.66
N LYS A 365 3.83 -81.09 20.84
CA LYS A 365 2.52 -81.63 21.26
C LYS A 365 1.47 -80.57 21.56
N SER A 366 1.86 -79.30 21.49
CA SER A 366 0.99 -78.20 21.89
C SER A 366 1.30 -76.96 21.06
N ILE A 367 0.39 -75.99 21.10
CA ILE A 367 0.61 -74.66 20.56
C ILE A 367 0.33 -73.64 21.65
N ILE A 368 1.21 -72.64 21.76
CA ILE A 368 1.03 -71.50 22.65
C ILE A 368 0.78 -70.26 21.81
N PHE A 369 -0.20 -69.46 22.19
CA PHE A 369 -0.46 -68.15 21.61
C PHE A 369 -0.71 -67.14 22.71
N TYR A 370 -0.37 -65.89 22.42
CA TYR A 370 -0.48 -64.80 23.37
C TYR A 370 -0.84 -63.50 22.67
N VAL A 371 -1.58 -62.67 23.38
CA VAL A 371 -1.92 -61.30 23.00
C VAL A 371 -1.75 -60.43 24.23
N GLY A 372 -1.30 -59.20 24.02
CA GLY A 372 -1.23 -58.22 25.09
C GLY A 372 -1.26 -56.79 24.59
N ASP A 373 -1.48 -55.89 25.52
CA ASP A 373 -1.41 -54.45 25.30
C ASP A 373 -0.67 -53.76 26.45
N VAL A 374 0.23 -52.85 26.08
CA VAL A 374 1.02 -52.04 26.99
C VAL A 374 0.29 -50.75 27.28
N SER A 375 0.11 -50.43 28.56
CA SER A 375 -0.46 -49.17 29.01
C SER A 375 0.33 -47.97 28.45
N GLY A 376 -0.37 -47.01 27.86
CA GLY A 376 0.22 -45.79 27.29
C GLY A 376 0.30 -45.84 25.77
N LYS A 377 0.90 -44.81 25.14
CA LYS A 377 0.93 -44.68 23.67
C LYS A 377 2.25 -44.11 23.17
N GLY A 378 2.60 -44.42 21.92
CA GLY A 378 3.78 -43.85 21.24
C GLY A 378 5.08 -44.61 21.57
N ILE A 379 6.21 -43.90 21.56
CA ILE A 379 7.54 -44.54 21.64
C ILE A 379 7.77 -45.31 22.96
N PRO A 380 7.43 -44.80 24.16
CA PRO A 380 7.65 -45.53 25.41
C PRO A 380 6.91 -46.88 25.45
N ALA A 381 5.61 -46.87 25.07
CA ALA A 381 4.79 -48.08 25.00
C ALA A 381 5.38 -49.09 23.98
N ALA A 382 5.83 -48.61 22.82
CA ALA A 382 6.45 -49.45 21.80
C ALA A 382 7.78 -50.11 22.25
N LEU A 383 8.61 -49.39 23.01
CA LEU A 383 9.84 -49.93 23.57
C LEU A 383 9.53 -51.00 24.63
N PHE A 384 8.56 -50.73 25.49
CA PHE A 384 8.13 -51.65 26.54
C PHE A 384 7.44 -52.90 25.97
N MET A 385 6.68 -52.74 24.89
CA MET A 385 6.10 -53.81 24.09
C MET A 385 7.21 -54.74 23.57
N MET A 386 8.26 -54.20 22.94
CA MET A 386 9.38 -55.00 22.44
C MET A 386 10.10 -55.76 23.56
N ALA A 387 10.33 -55.12 24.70
CA ALA A 387 10.92 -55.79 25.87
C ALA A 387 10.05 -56.96 26.34
N THR A 388 8.74 -56.73 26.46
CA THR A 388 7.76 -57.75 26.84
C THR A 388 7.74 -58.91 25.85
N GLN A 389 7.75 -58.61 24.55
CA GLN A 389 7.79 -59.62 23.48
C GLN A 389 9.03 -60.53 23.57
N ILE A 390 10.20 -59.96 23.90
CA ILE A 390 11.44 -60.74 24.09
C ILE A 390 11.33 -61.61 25.33
N LEU A 391 10.88 -61.05 26.45
CA LEU A 391 10.76 -61.77 27.72
C LEU A 391 9.74 -62.91 27.64
N LEU A 392 8.61 -62.71 26.96
CA LEU A 392 7.63 -63.76 26.70
C LEU A 392 8.22 -64.90 25.88
N LYS A 393 8.93 -64.60 24.80
CA LYS A 393 9.58 -65.65 23.99
C LYS A 393 10.57 -66.46 24.82
N ASN A 394 11.41 -65.80 25.61
CA ASN A 394 12.35 -66.46 26.50
C ASN A 394 11.65 -67.32 27.58
N ALA A 395 10.52 -66.84 28.13
CA ALA A 395 9.73 -67.59 29.10
C ALA A 395 9.12 -68.84 28.46
N ILE A 396 8.59 -68.74 27.23
CA ILE A 396 8.05 -69.87 26.46
C ILE A 396 9.16 -70.87 26.05
N ASP A 397 10.41 -70.43 25.91
CA ASP A 397 11.55 -71.34 25.74
C ASP A 397 11.87 -72.14 27.01
N THR A 398 11.44 -71.66 28.18
CA THR A 398 11.76 -72.25 29.49
C THR A 398 10.66 -73.19 29.99
N THR A 399 9.40 -72.82 29.80
CA THR A 399 8.23 -73.56 30.27
C THR A 399 7.07 -73.45 29.29
N ASP A 400 6.21 -74.47 29.25
CA ASP A 400 5.00 -74.47 28.45
C ASP A 400 3.74 -74.13 29.28
N ASP A 401 3.89 -73.83 30.57
CA ASP A 401 2.78 -73.49 31.47
C ASP A 401 2.40 -72.00 31.37
N PRO A 402 1.15 -71.63 30.99
CA PRO A 402 0.79 -70.23 30.77
C PRO A 402 0.95 -69.32 32.00
N ALA A 403 0.61 -69.80 33.20
CA ALA A 403 0.76 -69.03 34.43
C ALA A 403 2.24 -68.84 34.80
N GLU A 404 3.07 -69.86 34.61
CA GLU A 404 4.52 -69.75 34.82
C GLU A 404 5.17 -68.80 33.79
N ILE A 405 4.75 -68.85 32.52
CA ILE A 405 5.20 -67.92 31.46
C ILE A 405 4.94 -66.46 31.88
N ILE A 406 3.71 -66.16 32.33
CA ILE A 406 3.34 -64.83 32.81
C ILE A 406 4.15 -64.45 34.06
N THR A 407 4.36 -65.38 34.99
CA THR A 407 5.11 -65.15 36.23
C THR A 407 6.57 -64.81 35.96
N LEU A 408 7.25 -65.55 35.08
CA LEU A 408 8.63 -65.29 34.66
C LEU A 408 8.74 -63.92 33.96
N THR A 409 7.77 -63.62 33.09
CA THR A 409 7.70 -62.33 32.39
C THR A 409 7.50 -61.17 33.37
N ASN A 410 6.58 -61.32 34.35
CA ASN A 410 6.31 -60.32 35.38
C ASN A 410 7.55 -60.02 36.23
N SER A 411 8.23 -61.07 36.71
CA SER A 411 9.44 -60.92 37.50
C SER A 411 10.52 -60.12 36.75
N LYS A 412 10.72 -60.41 35.46
CA LYS A 412 11.69 -59.69 34.63
C LYS A 412 11.29 -58.28 34.26
N LEU A 413 10.00 -58.01 34.04
CA LEU A 413 9.54 -56.64 33.80
C LEU A 413 9.61 -55.78 35.06
N LEU A 414 9.40 -56.34 36.26
CA LEU A 414 9.51 -55.62 37.53
C LEU A 414 10.96 -55.22 37.87
N GLU A 415 11.94 -56.01 37.43
CA GLU A 415 13.36 -55.64 37.51
C GLU A 415 13.67 -54.42 36.60
N MET A 416 12.86 -54.18 35.56
CA MET A 416 13.02 -53.06 34.65
C MET A 416 12.28 -51.83 35.17
N SER A 417 12.95 -50.67 35.25
CA SER A 417 12.31 -49.40 35.62
C SER A 417 11.27 -48.99 34.58
N SER A 418 9.99 -49.26 34.86
CA SER A 418 8.89 -49.13 33.90
C SER A 418 8.13 -47.80 33.94
N ASN A 419 8.51 -46.85 34.80
CA ASN A 419 7.77 -45.58 35.03
C ASN A 419 6.25 -45.79 35.26
N GLY A 420 5.85 -46.90 35.88
CA GLY A 420 4.44 -47.21 36.12
C GLY A 420 3.68 -47.77 34.91
N MET A 421 4.37 -48.13 33.83
CA MET A 421 3.77 -48.89 32.71
C MET A 421 3.50 -50.33 33.12
N PHE A 422 2.36 -50.85 32.71
CA PHE A 422 1.94 -52.24 32.89
C PHE A 422 1.52 -52.85 31.54
N VAL A 423 1.42 -54.18 31.48
CA VAL A 423 0.99 -54.89 30.27
C VAL A 423 -0.17 -55.81 30.62
N THR A 424 -1.27 -55.69 29.90
CA THR A 424 -2.32 -56.71 29.93
C THR A 424 -1.88 -57.89 29.06
N LEU A 425 -1.96 -59.12 29.58
CA LEU A 425 -1.49 -60.30 28.85
C LEU A 425 -2.46 -61.47 28.97
N LEU A 426 -2.72 -62.12 27.85
CA LEU A 426 -3.42 -63.40 27.76
C LEU A 426 -2.48 -64.41 27.12
N VAL A 427 -2.20 -65.51 27.82
CA VAL A 427 -1.41 -66.63 27.30
C VAL A 427 -2.27 -67.88 27.33
N ILE A 428 -2.33 -68.58 26.20
CA ILE A 428 -3.13 -69.79 26.03
C ILE A 428 -2.25 -70.88 25.42
N LYS A 429 -2.28 -72.06 26.03
CA LYS A 429 -1.72 -73.32 25.51
C LYS A 429 -2.86 -74.24 25.11
N TYR A 430 -2.77 -74.82 23.92
CA TYR A 430 -3.61 -75.95 23.53
C TYR A 430 -2.75 -77.19 23.33
N ASP A 431 -3.05 -78.28 24.05
CA ASP A 431 -2.38 -79.57 23.90
C ASP A 431 -3.19 -80.50 22.99
N PHE A 432 -2.60 -80.88 21.86
CA PHE A 432 -3.24 -81.67 20.81
C PHE A 432 -3.51 -83.13 21.23
N LYS A 433 -2.81 -83.64 22.26
CA LYS A 433 -2.92 -85.03 22.70
C LYS A 433 -4.04 -85.20 23.73
N THR A 434 -4.16 -84.24 24.63
CA THR A 434 -5.12 -84.24 25.75
C THR A 434 -6.38 -83.45 25.43
N HIS A 435 -6.43 -82.77 24.29
CA HIS A 435 -7.50 -81.84 23.90
C HIS A 435 -7.81 -80.82 24.99
N THR A 436 -6.75 -80.33 25.64
CA THR A 436 -6.86 -79.45 26.80
C THR A 436 -6.35 -78.06 26.47
N LEU A 437 -7.21 -77.07 26.65
CA LEU A 437 -6.90 -75.64 26.52
C LEU A 437 -6.63 -75.08 27.92
N THR A 438 -5.37 -74.74 28.18
CA THR A 438 -4.91 -74.11 29.43
C THR A 438 -4.62 -72.64 29.18
N TYR A 439 -5.07 -71.73 30.03
CA TYR A 439 -4.85 -70.31 29.82
C TYR A 439 -4.70 -69.53 31.11
N CYS A 440 -3.96 -68.44 31.05
CA CYS A 440 -3.83 -67.47 32.13
C CYS A 440 -4.06 -66.06 31.59
N ASN A 441 -4.90 -65.28 32.28
CA ASN A 441 -5.24 -63.92 31.92
C ASN A 441 -4.79 -62.94 33.01
N ALA A 442 -3.80 -62.12 32.67
CA ALA A 442 -3.27 -61.02 33.46
C ALA A 442 -3.89 -59.69 32.98
N GLY A 443 -5.17 -59.49 33.29
CA GLY A 443 -5.87 -58.22 33.07
C GLY A 443 -6.19 -57.86 31.62
N HIS A 444 -6.05 -58.79 30.68
CA HIS A 444 -6.38 -58.61 29.26
C HIS A 444 -7.87 -58.90 28.99
N PRO A 445 -8.46 -58.35 27.91
CA PRO A 445 -9.73 -58.87 27.41
C PRO A 445 -9.68 -60.40 27.26
N GLY A 446 -10.78 -61.07 27.60
CA GLY A 446 -10.89 -62.52 27.39
C GLY A 446 -10.86 -62.88 25.90
N PHE A 447 -10.99 -64.17 25.62
CA PHE A 447 -11.09 -64.68 24.25
C PHE A 447 -12.48 -65.26 23.99
N ILE A 448 -12.80 -65.45 22.71
CA ILE A 448 -14.05 -66.06 22.27
C ILE A 448 -13.73 -67.35 21.56
N VAL A 449 -14.49 -68.40 21.87
CA VAL A 449 -14.37 -69.72 21.26
C VAL A 449 -15.64 -70.03 20.48
N LYS A 450 -15.46 -70.63 19.31
CA LYS A 450 -16.52 -71.16 18.45
C LYS A 450 -16.33 -72.66 18.28
N THR A 451 -17.27 -73.43 18.84
CA THR A 451 -17.50 -74.84 18.51
C THR A 451 -18.81 -74.92 17.72
N ASP A 452 -19.83 -75.60 18.22
CA ASP A 452 -21.21 -75.55 17.71
C ASP A 452 -21.90 -74.20 18.04
N ARG A 453 -21.45 -73.54 19.11
CA ARG A 453 -21.93 -72.24 19.58
C ARG A 453 -20.76 -71.33 19.92
N LEU A 454 -21.04 -70.02 19.91
CA LEU A 454 -20.10 -69.02 20.37
C LEU A 454 -20.17 -68.93 21.91
N PHE A 455 -19.03 -68.94 22.58
CA PHE A 455 -18.96 -68.66 24.02
C PHE A 455 -17.63 -67.98 24.38
N SER A 456 -17.62 -67.21 25.47
CA SER A 456 -16.39 -66.66 26.05
C SER A 456 -16.11 -67.37 27.38
N PRO A 457 -14.93 -67.97 27.55
CA PRO A 457 -14.54 -68.59 28.81
C PRO A 457 -14.53 -67.63 30.00
N ILE A 458 -14.97 -68.12 31.16
CA ILE A 458 -14.85 -67.37 32.41
C ILE A 458 -13.39 -67.45 32.87
N SER A 459 -12.71 -66.32 32.90
CA SER A 459 -11.34 -66.23 33.41
C SER A 459 -11.32 -65.73 34.85
N THR A 460 -10.47 -66.31 35.69
CA THR A 460 -9.96 -65.61 36.86
C THR A 460 -9.22 -64.36 36.38
N ILE A 461 -9.56 -63.19 36.92
CA ILE A 461 -8.95 -61.92 36.52
C ILE A 461 -7.78 -61.65 37.47
N HIS A 462 -6.56 -61.84 36.97
CA HIS A 462 -5.34 -61.45 37.68
C HIS A 462 -4.94 -60.00 37.34
N PRO A 463 -4.18 -59.31 38.20
CA PRO A 463 -3.62 -57.99 37.89
C PRO A 463 -2.75 -58.01 36.62
N PRO A 464 -2.75 -56.92 35.83
CA PRO A 464 -1.82 -56.76 34.72
C PRO A 464 -0.37 -56.99 35.13
N VAL A 465 0.42 -57.46 34.18
CA VAL A 465 1.84 -57.69 34.38
C VAL A 465 2.55 -56.37 34.66
N ASN A 466 3.54 -56.43 35.54
CA ASN A 466 4.34 -55.31 36.02
C ASN A 466 3.58 -54.32 36.94
N THR A 467 2.54 -54.78 37.61
CA THR A 467 1.75 -53.95 38.55
C THR A 467 2.18 -54.15 40.01
N PHE A 468 2.37 -55.41 40.45
CA PHE A 468 2.69 -55.75 41.84
C PHE A 468 3.77 -56.84 41.90
N SER A 469 4.64 -56.77 42.91
CA SER A 469 5.80 -57.66 43.05
C SER A 469 5.45 -59.10 43.43
N ASN A 470 4.29 -59.31 44.06
CA ASN A 470 3.91 -60.60 44.66
C ASN A 470 2.62 -61.18 44.03
N THR A 471 2.38 -60.91 42.74
CA THR A 471 1.21 -61.44 42.04
C THR A 471 1.37 -62.95 41.83
N VAL A 472 0.37 -63.72 42.25
CA VAL A 472 0.25 -65.14 41.93
C VAL A 472 -0.69 -65.26 40.73
N TYR A 473 -0.19 -65.86 39.67
CA TYR A 473 -0.95 -66.15 38.45
C TYR A 473 -1.34 -67.62 38.46
N ASP A 474 -2.60 -67.91 38.15
CA ASP A 474 -3.15 -69.27 38.11
C ASP A 474 -3.75 -69.58 36.74
N ASN A 475 -3.63 -70.84 36.33
CA ASN A 475 -4.21 -71.34 35.09
C ASN A 475 -5.69 -71.67 35.25
N ASN A 476 -6.42 -71.41 34.17
CA ASN A 476 -7.73 -71.96 33.92
C ASN A 476 -7.61 -73.06 32.85
N VAL A 477 -8.42 -74.10 32.97
CA VAL A 477 -8.33 -75.29 32.11
C VAL A 477 -9.71 -75.61 31.53
N LEU A 478 -9.75 -75.90 30.23
CA LEU A 478 -10.94 -76.31 29.50
C LEU A 478 -10.62 -77.55 28.67
N THR A 479 -11.49 -78.56 28.76
CA THR A 479 -11.47 -79.67 27.80
C THR A 479 -12.23 -79.24 26.55
N MET A 480 -11.57 -79.34 25.41
CA MET A 480 -12.10 -78.95 24.10
C MET A 480 -12.46 -80.18 23.28
N LYS A 481 -13.38 -80.00 22.33
CA LYS A 481 -13.67 -80.98 21.30
C LYS A 481 -13.26 -80.39 19.96
N ASP A 482 -12.39 -81.08 19.25
CA ASP A 482 -11.95 -80.68 17.92
C ASP A 482 -12.98 -81.06 16.84
N PRO A 483 -13.12 -80.26 15.76
CA PRO A 483 -12.45 -78.98 15.52
C PRO A 483 -13.10 -77.82 16.29
N PHE A 484 -12.32 -76.77 16.57
CA PHE A 484 -12.85 -75.51 17.10
C PHE A 484 -12.04 -74.31 16.63
N GLN A 485 -12.61 -73.12 16.81
CA GLN A 485 -11.92 -71.87 16.51
C GLN A 485 -11.91 -70.97 17.75
N LEU A 486 -10.89 -70.14 17.87
CA LEU A 486 -10.82 -69.10 18.89
C LEU A 486 -10.34 -67.78 18.30
N ILE A 487 -10.68 -66.70 18.98
CA ILE A 487 -10.20 -65.37 18.69
C ILE A 487 -9.82 -64.63 19.97
N CYS A 488 -8.64 -64.04 19.97
CA CYS A 488 -8.14 -63.12 20.96
C CYS A 488 -8.05 -61.73 20.34
N PHE A 489 -8.29 -60.68 21.12
CA PHE A 489 -8.24 -59.31 20.63
C PHE A 489 -7.93 -58.34 21.76
N THR A 490 -7.31 -57.21 21.39
CA THR A 490 -7.07 -56.09 22.32
C THR A 490 -8.32 -55.23 22.48
N ASP A 491 -8.32 -54.39 23.50
CA ASP A 491 -9.42 -53.47 23.80
C ASP A 491 -9.71 -52.50 22.65
N GLY A 492 -8.74 -52.17 21.80
CA GLY A 492 -8.93 -51.37 20.60
C GLY A 492 -9.97 -51.94 19.62
N VAL A 493 -10.31 -53.24 19.70
CA VAL A 493 -11.46 -53.81 18.98
C VAL A 493 -12.78 -53.41 19.63
N THR A 494 -12.91 -53.57 20.95
CA THR A 494 -14.15 -53.30 21.68
C THR A 494 -14.40 -51.81 21.92
N GLU A 495 -13.34 -51.03 22.09
CA GLU A 495 -13.36 -49.59 22.35
C GLU A 495 -13.35 -48.76 21.06
N ALA A 496 -13.29 -49.41 19.88
CA ALA A 496 -13.42 -48.73 18.60
C ALA A 496 -14.69 -47.87 18.58
N GLU A 497 -14.52 -46.56 18.35
CA GLU A 497 -15.55 -45.56 18.63
C GLU A 497 -16.11 -44.94 17.34
N ASN A 498 -17.44 -44.81 17.26
CA ASN A 498 -18.09 -44.14 16.12
C ASN A 498 -18.21 -42.61 16.34
N SER A 499 -18.75 -41.89 15.35
CA SER A 499 -18.94 -40.43 15.41
C SER A 499 -19.88 -39.93 16.54
N LYS A 500 -20.60 -40.83 17.21
CA LYS A 500 -21.50 -40.52 18.33
C LYS A 500 -20.90 -40.88 19.69
N HIS A 501 -19.62 -41.23 19.73
CA HIS A 501 -18.95 -41.71 20.94
C HIS A 501 -19.48 -43.05 21.49
N GLU A 502 -20.10 -43.87 20.64
CA GLU A 502 -20.50 -45.23 21.01
C GLU A 502 -19.35 -46.19 20.68
N MET A 503 -18.98 -47.03 21.66
CA MET A 503 -18.00 -48.11 21.49
C MET A 503 -18.60 -49.28 20.71
N PHE A 504 -17.76 -49.99 19.95
CA PHE A 504 -18.15 -51.18 19.19
C PHE A 504 -18.71 -52.27 20.12
N GLY A 505 -18.04 -52.49 21.25
CA GLY A 505 -18.47 -53.35 22.35
C GLY A 505 -18.41 -54.85 22.03
N ILE A 506 -18.36 -55.66 23.09
CA ILE A 506 -18.25 -57.12 23.00
C ILE A 506 -19.45 -57.76 22.27
N GLU A 507 -20.64 -57.17 22.40
CA GLU A 507 -21.86 -57.68 21.76
C GLU A 507 -21.78 -57.65 20.22
N ARG A 508 -21.21 -56.59 19.64
CA ARG A 508 -21.05 -56.48 18.18
C ARG A 508 -19.90 -57.35 17.67
N VAL A 509 -18.89 -57.58 18.50
CA VAL A 509 -17.84 -58.58 18.22
C VAL A 509 -18.48 -59.97 18.12
N ALA A 510 -19.21 -60.39 19.15
CA ALA A 510 -19.89 -61.69 19.18
C ALA A 510 -20.84 -61.86 17.98
N LYS A 511 -21.70 -60.87 17.71
CA LYS A 511 -22.63 -60.88 16.58
C LYS A 511 -21.93 -60.98 15.21
N SER A 512 -20.75 -60.37 15.08
CA SER A 512 -19.96 -60.48 13.84
C SER A 512 -19.43 -61.91 13.66
N LEU A 513 -18.91 -62.50 14.73
CA LEU A 513 -18.29 -63.84 14.75
C LEU A 513 -19.30 -64.99 14.64
N GLU A 514 -20.53 -64.79 15.14
CA GLU A 514 -21.64 -65.72 14.93
C GLU A 514 -21.94 -65.89 13.43
N ARG A 515 -21.98 -64.77 12.70
CA ARG A 515 -22.25 -64.77 11.27
C ARG A 515 -21.10 -65.34 10.46
N GLU A 516 -19.87 -64.88 10.74
CA GLU A 516 -18.68 -65.38 10.08
C GLU A 516 -17.47 -65.27 11.03
N PHE A 517 -16.84 -66.41 11.33
CA PHE A 517 -15.71 -66.46 12.26
C PHE A 517 -14.40 -66.18 11.50
N SER A 518 -14.21 -64.90 11.15
CA SER A 518 -13.14 -64.44 10.26
C SER A 518 -12.63 -63.07 10.70
N LEU A 519 -11.30 -62.89 10.72
CA LEU A 519 -10.70 -61.58 10.99
C LEU A 519 -11.13 -60.53 9.98
N LYS A 520 -11.23 -60.93 8.69
CA LYS A 520 -11.62 -60.03 7.61
C LYS A 520 -13.03 -59.50 7.85
N TYR A 521 -13.97 -60.37 8.20
CA TYR A 521 -15.36 -59.98 8.43
C TYR A 521 -15.51 -59.06 9.64
N LEU A 522 -14.82 -59.38 10.75
CA LEU A 522 -14.81 -58.54 11.94
C LEU A 522 -14.20 -57.16 11.65
N LEU A 523 -13.07 -57.11 10.93
CA LEU A 523 -12.43 -55.86 10.50
C LEU A 523 -13.33 -55.00 9.62
N GLU A 524 -14.04 -55.59 8.67
CA GLU A 524 -14.98 -54.86 7.81
C GLU A 524 -16.12 -54.24 8.62
N ASN A 525 -16.64 -54.96 9.63
CA ASN A 525 -17.68 -54.43 10.50
C ASN A 525 -17.17 -53.31 11.41
N ILE A 526 -15.96 -53.44 11.98
CA ILE A 526 -15.32 -52.38 12.78
C ILE A 526 -15.12 -51.14 11.90
N ASN A 527 -14.53 -51.29 10.71
CA ASN A 527 -14.30 -50.17 9.79
C ASN A 527 -15.61 -49.50 9.35
N ARG A 528 -16.67 -50.28 9.11
CA ARG A 528 -18.00 -49.74 8.79
C ARG A 528 -18.63 -48.98 9.96
N PHE A 529 -18.36 -49.42 11.19
CA PHE A 529 -18.86 -48.78 12.40
C PHE A 529 -18.16 -47.44 12.68
N ILE A 530 -16.82 -47.41 12.60
CA ILE A 530 -16.03 -46.18 12.82
C ILE A 530 -16.08 -45.19 11.63
N LYS A 531 -16.38 -45.68 10.41
CA LYS A 531 -16.42 -44.91 9.16
C LYS A 531 -15.12 -44.13 8.90
N SER A 532 -15.16 -42.81 9.06
CA SER A 532 -14.05 -41.87 8.83
C SER A 532 -13.31 -41.48 10.10
N ASN A 533 -13.72 -41.98 11.27
CA ASN A 533 -12.97 -41.79 12.50
C ASN A 533 -11.69 -42.64 12.47
N VAL A 534 -10.61 -42.08 13.00
CA VAL A 534 -9.36 -42.80 13.23
C VAL A 534 -9.53 -43.61 14.51
N ALA A 535 -9.06 -44.86 14.53
CA ALA A 535 -9.06 -45.67 15.74
C ALA A 535 -8.28 -44.95 16.86
N ASN A 536 -8.87 -44.90 18.04
CA ASN A 536 -8.26 -44.24 19.21
C ASN A 536 -7.13 -45.09 19.82
N ASP A 537 -7.19 -46.41 19.63
CA ASP A 537 -6.19 -47.36 20.08
C ASP A 537 -5.77 -48.37 19.01
N ASP A 538 -4.69 -49.08 19.31
CA ASP A 538 -4.16 -50.14 18.48
C ASP A 538 -5.18 -51.28 18.35
N ILE A 539 -5.39 -51.77 17.14
CA ILE A 539 -6.32 -52.87 16.87
C ILE A 539 -5.51 -54.12 16.60
N THR A 540 -5.52 -55.05 17.55
CA THR A 540 -4.87 -56.36 17.42
C THR A 540 -5.87 -57.48 17.57
N MET A 541 -5.77 -58.46 16.66
CA MET A 541 -6.59 -59.66 16.66
C MET A 541 -5.76 -60.87 16.24
N LEU A 542 -5.99 -61.99 16.91
CA LEU A 542 -5.43 -63.29 16.61
C LEU A 542 -6.59 -64.27 16.51
N ILE A 543 -6.74 -64.93 15.37
CA ILE A 543 -7.68 -66.05 15.21
C ILE A 543 -6.87 -67.33 15.06
N CYS A 544 -7.32 -68.40 15.71
CA CYS A 544 -6.74 -69.72 15.55
C CYS A 544 -7.85 -70.74 15.36
N ARG A 545 -7.70 -71.60 14.37
CA ARG A 545 -8.55 -72.76 14.12
C ARG A 545 -7.73 -74.01 14.41
N ILE A 546 -8.28 -74.90 15.22
CA ILE A 546 -7.75 -76.22 15.50
C ILE A 546 -8.55 -77.24 14.67
N SER A 547 -7.83 -78.12 13.96
CA SER A 547 -8.37 -79.10 13.02
C SER A 547 -8.99 -80.32 13.68
#